data_AF-A0A5C3DZ94-F1
#
_entry.id   AF-A0A5C3DZ94-F1
#
_cell.length_a   1.000
_cell.length_b   1.000
_cell.length_c   1.000
_cell.angle_alpha   90.00
_cell.angle_beta   90.00
_cell.angle_gamma   90.00
#
_symmetry.space_group_name_H-M   'P 1'
#
loop_
_entity.id
_entity.type
_entity.pdbx_description
1 polymer ?
#
loop_
_entity_poly.entity_id
_entity_poly.type
_entity_poly.pdbx_seq_one_letter_code
_entity_poly.pdbx_strand_id
1 'polypeptide(L)'
;MVVRLRLSRKGTRNNPFYHVVAINDSKPRDARPIEKLGEYDPIPRPAATSGRLPTPFIGGSQTSTSTTSGTITTSGVPGHGGIMTSGLTQQQQEQKLQKRLEWNENRIKHWLKLGAQPSKPVARLLDRAGLVPPGVHYKGIYRPPPTSQLTTPPSKQNNNIPSSN
;
A
#
# COMPACT_ATOMS: atom_id res chain seq x y z
N MET A 1 -3.37 -31.25 11.83
CA MET A 1 -3.98 -30.20 10.99
C MET A 1 -3.12 -28.94 11.06
N VAL A 2 -2.91 -28.22 9.96
CA VAL A 2 -2.09 -26.99 9.94
C VAL A 2 -2.98 -25.76 9.75
N VAL A 3 -2.77 -24.74 10.58
CA VAL A 3 -3.41 -23.43 10.43
C VAL A 3 -2.62 -22.59 9.44
N ARG A 4 -3.32 -21.92 8.53
CA ARG A 4 -2.72 -21.04 7.53
C ARG A 4 -3.31 -19.65 7.60
N LEU A 5 -2.44 -18.66 7.43
CA LEU A 5 -2.84 -17.27 7.22
C LEU A 5 -3.04 -17.06 5.71
N ARG A 6 -4.29 -16.86 5.28
CA ARG A 6 -4.62 -16.73 3.85
C ARG A 6 -5.60 -15.60 3.58
N LEU A 7 -5.68 -15.20 2.30
CA LEU A 7 -6.65 -14.21 1.84
C LEU A 7 -7.96 -14.90 1.42
N SER A 8 -9.04 -14.67 2.16
CA SER A 8 -10.40 -14.99 1.69
C SER A 8 -10.88 -13.89 0.76
N ARG A 9 -11.46 -14.26 -0.38
CA ARG A 9 -11.98 -13.30 -1.35
C ARG A 9 -13.40 -12.91 -0.97
N LYS A 10 -13.66 -11.62 -1.07
CA LYS A 10 -14.96 -10.94 -0.94
C LYS A 10 -15.11 -9.97 -2.10
N GLY A 11 -16.25 -9.30 -2.15
CA GLY A 11 -16.61 -8.40 -3.24
C GLY A 11 -17.05 -9.13 -4.51
N THR A 12 -17.10 -8.39 -5.62
CA THR A 12 -17.65 -8.84 -6.89
C THR A 12 -16.56 -9.08 -7.94
N ARG A 13 -16.98 -9.41 -9.16
CA ARG A 13 -16.07 -9.40 -10.32
C ARG A 13 -15.56 -7.96 -10.53
N ASN A 14 -14.26 -7.81 -10.79
CA ASN A 14 -13.57 -6.53 -11.00
C ASN A 14 -13.53 -5.56 -9.81
N ASN A 15 -14.16 -5.88 -8.69
CA ASN A 15 -14.00 -5.17 -7.42
C ASN A 15 -13.69 -6.17 -6.29
N PRO A 16 -12.51 -6.82 -6.33
CA PRO A 16 -12.14 -7.82 -5.36
C PRO A 16 -11.75 -7.17 -4.03
N PHE A 17 -12.24 -7.77 -2.96
CA PHE A 17 -11.90 -7.42 -1.60
C PHE A 17 -11.32 -8.61 -0.87
N TYR A 18 -10.38 -8.41 0.06
CA TYR A 18 -9.76 -9.54 0.74
C TYR A 18 -9.78 -9.39 2.24
N HIS A 19 -10.14 -10.48 2.93
CA HIS A 19 -9.92 -10.59 4.36
C HIS A 19 -8.67 -11.42 4.62
N VAL A 20 -7.80 -10.93 5.51
CA VAL A 20 -6.70 -11.73 6.05
C VAL A 20 -7.27 -12.60 7.17
N VAL A 21 -7.23 -13.92 6.99
CA VAL A 21 -7.89 -14.86 7.91
C VAL A 21 -6.95 -15.98 8.37
N ALA A 22 -7.13 -16.42 9.61
CA ALA A 22 -6.56 -17.66 10.14
C ALA A 22 -7.59 -18.79 9.99
N ILE A 23 -7.22 -19.87 9.30
CA ILE A 23 -8.10 -21.01 9.08
C ILE A 23 -7.29 -22.29 8.84
N ASN A 24 -7.91 -23.44 9.13
CA ASN A 24 -7.33 -24.74 8.80
C ASN A 24 -7.15 -24.90 7.28
N ASP A 25 -6.00 -25.42 6.86
CA ASP A 25 -5.64 -25.56 5.44
C ASP A 25 -6.67 -26.36 4.62
N SER A 26 -7.20 -27.44 5.22
CA SER A 26 -8.19 -28.32 4.60
C SER A 26 -9.52 -27.64 4.24
N LYS A 27 -9.84 -26.50 4.86
CA LYS A 27 -11.12 -25.80 4.59
C LYS A 27 -11.08 -25.05 3.26
N PRO A 28 -12.21 -24.95 2.53
CA PRO A 28 -12.26 -24.23 1.26
C PRO A 28 -12.03 -22.73 1.46
N ARG A 29 -11.57 -22.03 0.41
CA ARG A 29 -11.03 -20.65 0.46
C ARG A 29 -11.86 -19.69 1.31
N ASP A 30 -13.17 -19.67 1.08
CA ASP A 30 -14.10 -18.69 1.65
C ASP A 30 -14.99 -19.27 2.77
N ALA A 31 -14.62 -20.43 3.33
CA ALA A 31 -15.25 -20.96 4.54
C ALA A 31 -15.12 -20.02 5.74
N ARG A 32 -15.98 -20.25 6.75
CA ARG A 32 -15.92 -19.57 8.03
C ARG A 32 -14.52 -19.73 8.65
N PRO A 33 -13.76 -18.64 8.85
CA PRO A 33 -12.44 -18.70 9.44
C PRO A 33 -12.50 -18.91 10.96
N ILE A 34 -11.38 -19.30 11.54
CA ILE A 34 -11.20 -19.32 13.00
C ILE A 34 -11.21 -17.88 13.50
N GLU A 35 -10.44 -17.01 12.82
CA GLU A 35 -10.33 -15.59 13.17
C GLU A 35 -10.10 -14.74 11.92
N LYS A 36 -10.79 -13.59 11.86
CA LYS A 36 -10.50 -12.52 10.89
C LYS A 36 -9.44 -11.60 11.49
N LEU A 37 -8.27 -11.57 10.89
CA LEU A 37 -7.12 -10.79 11.36
C LEU A 37 -7.11 -9.38 10.77
N GLY A 38 -7.72 -9.20 9.60
CA GLY A 38 -7.75 -7.91 8.95
C GLY A 38 -8.40 -7.94 7.57
N GLU A 39 -8.14 -6.85 6.86
CA GLU A 39 -8.87 -6.42 5.69
C GLU A 39 -7.88 -5.74 4.73
N TYR A 40 -7.92 -6.14 3.47
CA TYR A 40 -6.98 -5.73 2.44
C TYR A 40 -7.73 -5.32 1.19
N ASP A 41 -7.56 -4.05 0.82
CA ASP A 41 -8.01 -3.50 -0.45
C ASP A 41 -6.84 -3.44 -1.43
N PRO A 42 -6.85 -4.26 -2.50
CA PRO A 42 -5.80 -4.25 -3.50
C PRO A 42 -5.88 -3.05 -4.45
N ILE A 43 -7.05 -2.40 -4.55
CA ILE A 43 -7.30 -1.27 -5.44
C ILE A 43 -6.94 0.00 -4.68
N PRO A 44 -5.92 0.73 -5.14
CA PRO A 44 -5.51 1.93 -4.44
C PRO A 44 -6.46 3.07 -4.83
N ARG A 45 -7.21 3.59 -3.85
CA ARG A 45 -8.17 4.67 -4.07
C ARG A 45 -7.51 6.00 -3.72
N PRO A 46 -7.75 7.08 -4.49
CA PRO A 46 -7.37 8.41 -4.02
C PRO A 46 -8.13 8.63 -2.72
N ALA A 47 -7.41 9.04 -1.67
CA ALA A 47 -8.04 9.38 -0.41
C ALA A 47 -9.17 10.36 -0.75
N ALA A 48 -10.42 9.95 -0.47
CA ALA A 48 -11.58 10.77 -0.78
C ALA A 48 -11.27 12.15 -0.20
N THR A 49 -11.28 13.18 -1.06
CA THR A 49 -11.12 14.56 -0.62
C THR A 49 -12.34 14.89 0.22
N SER A 50 -12.28 14.53 1.50
CA SER A 50 -13.24 14.85 2.55
C SER A 50 -13.19 16.37 2.76
N GLY A 51 -13.76 17.13 1.83
CA GLY A 51 -13.58 18.57 1.81
C GLY A 51 -14.32 19.34 0.73
N ARG A 52 -15.31 18.74 0.06
CA ARG A 52 -16.22 19.53 -0.79
C ARG A 52 -17.61 18.93 -0.81
N LEU A 53 -18.38 19.24 0.24
CA LEU A 53 -19.75 19.65 -0.05
C LEU A 53 -19.61 20.96 -0.83
N PRO A 54 -20.06 21.08 -2.09
CA PRO A 54 -20.32 22.40 -2.63
C PRO A 54 -21.43 22.97 -1.76
N THR A 55 -21.08 23.79 -0.77
CA THR A 55 -22.07 24.70 -0.20
C THR A 55 -22.63 25.48 -1.39
N PRO A 56 -23.93 25.43 -1.68
CA PRO A 56 -24.47 26.39 -2.61
C PRO A 56 -24.18 27.75 -2.00
N PHE A 57 -23.41 28.57 -2.71
CA PHE A 57 -23.39 30.00 -2.49
C PHE A 57 -24.82 30.49 -2.75
N ILE A 58 -25.65 30.44 -1.72
CA ILE A 58 -26.97 31.07 -1.71
C ILE A 58 -26.68 32.57 -1.67
N GLY A 59 -26.85 33.16 -2.85
CA GLY A 59 -26.44 34.52 -3.18
C GLY A 59 -27.04 35.55 -2.23
N GLY A 60 -26.19 36.50 -1.85
CA GLY A 60 -26.64 37.80 -1.42
C GLY A 60 -27.47 38.46 -2.51
N SER A 61 -28.65 38.93 -2.13
CA SER A 61 -29.41 39.93 -2.87
C SER A 61 -28.56 41.20 -2.97
N GLN A 62 -28.00 41.47 -4.15
CA GLN A 62 -27.58 42.81 -4.55
C GLN A 62 -28.32 43.18 -5.82
N THR A 63 -29.41 43.91 -5.66
CA THR A 63 -30.06 44.68 -6.70
C THR A 63 -29.20 45.89 -7.01
N SER A 64 -28.60 45.96 -8.20
CA SER A 64 -28.00 47.18 -8.73
C SER A 64 -28.30 47.26 -10.21
N THR A 65 -29.39 47.95 -10.52
CA THR A 65 -29.75 48.42 -11.85
C THR A 65 -28.75 49.50 -12.26
N SER A 66 -27.98 49.27 -13.33
CA SER A 66 -27.43 50.37 -14.13
C SER A 66 -27.24 49.95 -15.58
N THR A 67 -28.21 50.39 -16.38
CA THR A 67 -28.12 50.72 -17.79
C THR A 67 -26.76 51.35 -18.14
N THR A 68 -26.10 50.85 -19.20
CA THR A 68 -25.61 51.69 -20.31
C THR A 68 -25.17 50.80 -21.47
N SER A 69 -25.80 51.07 -22.61
CA SER A 69 -25.56 50.55 -23.94
C SER A 69 -24.09 50.68 -24.37
N GLY A 70 -23.53 49.62 -24.95
CA GLY A 70 -22.22 49.62 -25.59
C GLY A 70 -22.26 48.86 -26.90
N THR A 71 -22.07 49.60 -27.99
CA THR A 71 -22.16 49.22 -29.40
C THR A 71 -21.27 48.05 -29.79
N ILE A 72 -21.82 47.14 -30.58
CA ILE A 72 -21.15 45.99 -31.20
C ILE A 72 -20.51 46.49 -32.50
N THR A 73 -19.18 46.61 -32.53
CA THR A 73 -18.45 47.00 -33.74
C THR A 73 -17.23 46.11 -33.93
N THR A 74 -17.32 45.27 -34.96
CA THR A 74 -16.28 44.98 -35.96
C THR A 74 -15.11 44.06 -35.57
N SER A 75 -15.22 42.84 -36.12
CA SER A 75 -14.18 42.02 -36.73
C SER A 75 -12.77 42.05 -36.12
N GLY A 76 -12.45 41.01 -35.35
CA GLY A 76 -11.09 40.60 -35.05
C GLY A 76 -10.99 39.09 -35.14
N VAL A 77 -10.36 38.60 -36.21
CA VAL A 77 -10.01 37.19 -36.42
C VAL A 77 -9.12 36.73 -35.26
N PRO A 78 -9.45 35.66 -34.51
CA PRO A 78 -8.53 35.12 -33.52
C PRO A 78 -7.34 34.48 -34.25
N GLY A 79 -6.24 35.24 -34.26
CA GLY A 79 -4.93 34.83 -34.73
C GLY A 79 -4.42 33.61 -33.97
N HIS A 80 -3.91 32.67 -34.75
CA HIS A 80 -3.13 31.52 -34.36
C HIS A 80 -1.81 31.99 -33.72
N GLY A 81 -1.62 31.84 -32.41
CA GLY A 81 -0.34 32.20 -31.78
C GLY A 81 -0.42 32.51 -30.30
N GLY A 82 -0.46 31.48 -29.48
CA GLY A 82 -0.36 31.59 -28.01
C GLY A 82 0.28 30.33 -27.42
N ILE A 83 1.57 30.13 -27.67
CA ILE A 83 2.42 29.21 -26.89
C ILE A 83 2.72 29.86 -25.53
N MET A 84 1.76 29.83 -24.61
CA MET A 84 1.96 30.33 -23.24
C MET A 84 1.28 29.38 -22.25
N THR A 85 1.99 28.34 -21.85
CA THR A 85 2.08 27.93 -20.43
C THR A 85 3.12 26.82 -20.27
N SER A 86 4.40 27.18 -20.21
CA SER A 86 5.45 26.33 -19.64
C SER A 86 5.40 26.37 -18.10
N GLY A 87 4.20 26.26 -17.51
CA GLY A 87 4.00 26.66 -16.12
C GLY A 87 2.79 26.06 -15.42
N LEU A 88 2.25 24.92 -15.85
CA LEU A 88 1.45 24.09 -14.95
C LEU A 88 2.41 23.38 -14.00
N THR A 89 2.80 24.10 -12.96
CA THR A 89 3.18 23.66 -11.62
C THR A 89 3.35 22.13 -11.51
N GLN A 90 4.59 21.65 -11.55
CA GLN A 90 4.97 20.28 -11.18
C GLN A 90 4.63 19.91 -9.72
N GLN A 91 3.98 20.81 -8.98
CA GLN A 91 3.53 20.63 -7.60
C GLN A 91 2.12 20.03 -7.49
N GLN A 92 1.49 19.62 -8.60
CA GLN A 92 0.27 18.82 -8.54
C GLN A 92 0.63 17.38 -8.17
N GLN A 93 0.97 17.21 -6.89
CA GLN A 93 0.91 16.00 -6.08
C GLN A 93 0.66 14.72 -6.88
N GLU A 94 1.71 13.94 -7.07
CA GLU A 94 1.59 12.50 -7.21
C GLU A 94 0.92 11.99 -5.93
N GLN A 95 -0.42 12.02 -5.89
CA GLN A 95 -1.22 11.37 -4.85
C GLN A 95 -0.98 9.87 -5.03
N LYS A 96 0.12 9.39 -4.47
CA LYS A 96 0.54 8.00 -4.55
C LYS A 96 -0.64 7.16 -4.07
N LEU A 97 -1.34 6.52 -4.99
CA LEU A 97 -2.51 5.73 -4.69
C LEU A 97 -2.04 4.61 -3.73
N GLN A 98 -2.42 4.69 -2.46
CA GLN A 98 -2.02 3.71 -1.45
C GLN A 98 -3.02 2.56 -1.40
N LYS A 99 -2.51 1.34 -1.27
CA LYS A 99 -3.34 0.16 -1.01
C LYS A 99 -3.66 0.11 0.47
N ARG A 100 -4.94 0.08 0.81
CA ARG A 100 -5.39 0.09 2.21
C ARG A 100 -5.26 -1.31 2.80
N LEU A 101 -4.63 -1.37 3.98
CA LEU A 101 -4.43 -2.60 4.73
C LEU A 101 -4.66 -2.29 6.21
N GLU A 102 -5.72 -2.88 6.76
CA GLU A 102 -6.08 -2.72 8.17
C GLU A 102 -6.09 -4.09 8.82
N TRP A 103 -5.28 -4.30 9.85
CA TRP A 103 -5.21 -5.58 10.54
C TRP A 103 -4.83 -5.46 12.00
N ASN A 104 -5.00 -6.55 12.74
CA ASN A 104 -4.56 -6.67 14.12
C ASN A 104 -3.18 -7.37 14.19
N GLU A 105 -2.13 -6.59 14.38
CA GLU A 105 -0.76 -7.09 14.44
C GLU A 105 -0.54 -8.08 15.59
N ASN A 106 -1.14 -7.82 16.76
CA ASN A 106 -0.96 -8.66 17.95
C ASN A 106 -1.49 -10.07 17.71
N ARG A 107 -2.65 -10.17 17.05
CA ARG A 107 -3.24 -11.46 16.69
C ARG A 107 -2.45 -12.15 15.59
N ILE A 108 -1.97 -11.43 14.58
CA ILE A 108 -1.08 -11.98 13.55
C ILE A 108 0.19 -12.56 14.18
N LYS A 109 0.86 -11.80 15.05
CA LYS A 109 2.07 -12.25 15.77
C LYS A 109 1.80 -13.48 16.61
N HIS A 110 0.66 -13.52 17.31
CA HIS A 110 0.23 -14.69 18.07
C HIS A 110 0.11 -15.94 17.18
N TRP A 111 -0.58 -15.83 16.03
CA TRP A 111 -0.71 -16.96 15.10
C TRP A 111 0.61 -17.40 14.49
N LEU A 112 1.49 -16.45 14.13
CA LEU A 112 2.84 -16.77 13.64
C LEU A 112 3.67 -17.49 14.72
N LYS A 113 3.57 -17.07 15.98
CA LYS A 113 4.24 -17.74 17.12
C LYS A 113 3.72 -19.17 17.32
N LEU A 114 2.44 -19.43 17.08
CA LEU A 114 1.85 -20.77 17.09
C LEU A 114 2.23 -21.62 15.85
N GLY A 115 3.01 -21.07 14.92
CA GLY A 115 3.45 -21.79 13.72
C GLY A 115 2.45 -21.75 12.55
N ALA A 116 1.48 -20.82 12.57
CA ALA A 116 0.57 -20.66 11.44
C ALA A 116 1.36 -20.25 10.18
N GLN A 117 1.13 -20.96 9.08
CA GLN A 117 1.88 -20.77 7.84
C GLN A 117 1.21 -19.71 6.95
N PRO A 118 1.83 -18.56 6.67
CA PRO A 118 1.27 -17.57 5.77
C PRO A 118 1.36 -17.99 4.30
N SER A 119 0.29 -17.73 3.55
CA SER A 119 0.29 -17.85 2.09
C SER A 119 1.19 -16.79 1.44
N LYS A 120 1.70 -17.02 0.23
CA LYS A 120 2.63 -16.08 -0.45
C LYS A 120 2.17 -14.62 -0.51
N PRO A 121 0.90 -14.29 -0.87
CA PRO A 121 0.46 -12.90 -0.86
C PRO A 121 0.42 -12.31 0.56
N VAL A 122 -0.01 -13.08 1.56
CA VAL A 122 0.00 -12.65 2.97
C VAL A 122 1.43 -12.43 3.45
N ALA A 123 2.36 -13.33 3.13
CA ALA A 123 3.77 -13.18 3.47
C ALA A 123 4.37 -11.90 2.87
N ARG A 124 4.03 -11.54 1.62
CA ARG A 124 4.44 -10.27 1.02
C ARG A 124 3.86 -9.05 1.73
N LEU A 125 2.62 -9.11 2.20
CA LEU A 125 2.02 -8.02 2.98
C LEU A 125 2.71 -7.88 4.33
N LEU A 126 2.96 -9.00 5.02
CA LEU A 126 3.65 -9.01 6.32
C LEU A 126 5.09 -8.51 6.21
N ASP A 127 5.79 -8.85 5.12
CA ASP A 127 7.14 -8.36 4.83
C ASP A 127 7.17 -6.84 4.62
N ARG A 128 6.22 -6.30 3.85
CA ARG A 128 6.07 -4.84 3.68
C ARG A 128 5.77 -4.10 4.98
N ALA A 129 5.12 -4.77 5.92
CA ALA A 129 4.82 -4.22 7.23
C ALA A 129 5.91 -4.50 8.28
N GLY A 130 6.97 -5.23 7.94
CA GLY A 130 8.04 -5.57 8.90
C GLY A 130 7.63 -6.54 10.01
N LEU A 131 6.53 -7.28 9.84
CA LEU A 131 6.03 -8.25 10.84
C LEU A 131 6.66 -9.64 10.73
N VAL A 132 7.39 -9.90 9.64
CA VAL A 132 8.07 -11.18 9.40
C VAL A 132 9.44 -11.19 10.08
N PRO A 133 9.77 -12.18 10.93
CA PRO A 133 11.12 -12.29 11.47
C PRO A 133 12.14 -12.58 10.36
N PRO A 134 13.35 -12.00 10.44
CA PRO A 134 14.42 -12.27 9.49
C PRO A 134 14.79 -13.77 9.51
N GLY A 135 15.14 -14.33 8.35
CA GLY A 135 15.51 -15.75 8.23
C GLY A 135 14.34 -16.73 8.08
N VAL A 136 13.08 -16.28 8.12
CA VAL A 136 11.95 -17.16 7.80
C VAL A 136 11.63 -17.12 6.30
N HIS A 137 11.81 -18.26 5.64
CA HIS A 137 11.57 -18.43 4.21
C HIS A 137 10.09 -18.74 3.93
N TYR A 138 9.35 -17.78 3.37
CA TYR A 138 8.00 -18.06 2.86
C TYR A 138 8.01 -18.18 1.34
N LYS A 139 8.01 -19.44 0.87
CA LYS A 139 7.81 -19.86 -0.54
C LYS A 139 8.35 -18.84 -1.56
N GLY A 140 9.68 -18.71 -1.68
CA GLY A 140 10.34 -17.82 -2.64
C GLY A 140 10.34 -16.33 -2.26
N ILE A 141 10.31 -16.00 -0.97
CA ILE A 141 10.75 -14.71 -0.43
C ILE A 141 11.98 -15.06 0.41
N TYR A 142 13.17 -14.78 -0.12
CA TYR A 142 14.40 -14.90 0.65
C TYR A 142 14.74 -13.52 1.18
N ARG A 143 14.65 -13.36 2.50
CA ARG A 143 15.22 -12.20 3.20
C ARG A 143 16.51 -12.73 3.85
N PRO A 144 17.71 -12.44 3.31
CA PRO A 144 18.94 -12.84 3.96
C PRO A 144 18.94 -12.29 5.39
N PRO A 145 19.43 -13.06 6.38
CA PRO A 145 19.55 -12.56 7.74
C PRO A 145 20.41 -11.27 7.73
N PRO A 146 20.08 -10.27 8.57
CA PRO A 146 20.88 -9.05 8.67
C PRO A 146 22.32 -9.46 9.02
N THR A 147 23.28 -9.07 8.19
CA THR A 147 24.70 -9.45 8.24
C THR A 147 25.46 -8.94 9.47
N SER A 148 24.78 -8.44 10.49
CA SER A 148 25.34 -7.75 11.66
C SER A 148 26.19 -8.63 12.58
N GLN A 149 26.35 -9.92 12.30
CA GLN A 149 27.23 -10.84 13.02
C GLN A 149 27.75 -11.92 12.07
N LEU A 150 28.29 -11.54 10.89
CA LEU A 150 29.38 -12.37 10.38
C LEU A 150 30.49 -12.26 11.42
N THR A 151 30.46 -13.15 12.41
CA THR A 151 31.67 -13.58 13.06
C THR A 151 32.58 -13.98 11.92
N THR A 152 33.56 -13.13 11.61
CA THR A 152 34.71 -13.53 10.83
C THR A 152 35.08 -14.91 11.37
N PRO A 153 35.12 -15.98 10.54
CA PRO A 153 35.58 -17.27 11.04
C PRO A 153 36.89 -16.98 11.77
N PRO A 154 37.12 -17.50 13.00
CA PRO A 154 38.37 -17.23 13.69
C PRO A 154 39.47 -17.59 12.70
N SER A 155 40.19 -16.57 12.21
CA SER A 155 41.29 -16.78 11.29
C SER A 155 42.19 -17.76 12.02
N LYS A 156 42.36 -18.96 11.48
CA LYS A 156 43.34 -19.91 12.00
C LYS A 156 44.67 -19.17 12.00
N GLN A 157 45.10 -18.64 13.15
CA GLN A 157 46.47 -18.21 13.35
C GLN A 157 47.29 -19.46 13.16
N ASN A 158 47.99 -19.56 12.02
CA ASN A 158 48.94 -20.62 11.80
C ASN A 158 50.13 -20.34 12.71
N ASN A 159 50.15 -20.98 13.87
CA ASN A 159 51.35 -21.04 14.67
C ASN A 159 52.37 -21.90 13.92
N ASN A 160 53.12 -21.27 13.03
CA ASN A 160 54.36 -21.80 12.51
C ASN A 160 55.37 -21.78 13.66
N ILE A 161 55.76 -22.99 14.11
CA ILE A 161 57.04 -23.45 14.68
C ILE A 161 56.71 -24.81 15.34
N PRO A 162 57.49 -25.90 15.17
CA PRO A 162 58.95 -25.91 14.98
C PRO A 162 59.48 -26.85 13.88
N SER A 163 60.66 -26.54 13.35
CA SER A 163 61.60 -27.61 12.99
C SER A 163 63.02 -27.21 13.40
N SER A 164 63.61 -28.12 14.16
CA SER A 164 64.99 -28.25 14.60
C SER A 164 66.04 -27.85 13.55
N ASN A 165 67.08 -27.16 14.02
CA ASN A 165 68.45 -27.71 14.07
C ASN A 165 69.19 -27.12 15.27
#